data_AF-A0A821LTX8-F1
#
_entry.id   AF-A0A821LTX8-F1
#
_cell.length_a   1.000
_cell.length_b   1.000
_cell.length_c   1.000
_cell.angle_alpha   90.00
_cell.angle_beta   90.00
_cell.angle_gamma   90.00
#
_symmetry.space_group_name_H-M   'P 1'
#
loop_
_entity.id
_entity.type
_entity.pdbx_description
1 polymer ?
#
loop_
_entity_poly.entity_id
_entity_poly.type
_entity_poly.pdbx_seq_one_letter_code
_entity_poly.pdbx_strand_id
1 'polypeptide(L)'
;LRNLNTSKLGMLIRITGQVIRTYPVHPELVSATFICSDCQMVCPDIEQQFRFTQPLMCRNPVCNNRVHFALDLTRSRFVDFQKVRIQESQSELPHGNIPRCLDIIMRNECVEQAKPGDRCDFIGTLIVLPDVSQLSMPGVRAESAQRTQGSDDKGFNAEGVRGLKALGVRDLTYHLAFLACHITPAEQTNVETLLSSDSKKK
;
A
#
# COMPACT_ATOMS: atom_id res chain seq x y z
N LEU A 1 -5.00 14.62 -12.11
CA LEU A 1 -4.02 13.91 -11.24
C LEU A 1 -2.66 14.63 -11.11
N ARG A 2 -2.33 15.57 -12.01
CA ARG A 2 -1.03 16.29 -12.05
C ARG A 2 -0.62 17.06 -10.81
N ASN A 3 -1.59 17.51 -10.00
CA ASN A 3 -1.33 18.30 -8.78
C ASN A 3 -0.95 17.43 -7.56
N LEU A 4 -0.72 16.13 -7.73
CA LEU A 4 -0.29 15.22 -6.67
C LEU A 4 1.23 15.30 -6.52
N ASN A 5 1.66 15.99 -5.46
CA ASN A 5 3.06 16.21 -5.12
C ASN A 5 3.35 15.64 -3.74
N THR A 6 4.63 15.53 -3.38
CA THR A 6 5.10 15.08 -2.05
C THR A 6 4.49 15.88 -0.90
N SER A 7 4.15 17.16 -1.12
CA SER A 7 3.49 18.00 -0.12
C SER A 7 2.07 17.55 0.26
N LYS A 8 1.44 16.69 -0.56
CA LYS A 8 0.09 16.17 -0.32
C LYS A 8 0.09 14.78 0.31
N LEU A 9 1.26 14.24 0.65
CA LEU A 9 1.36 12.96 1.36
C LEU A 9 0.68 13.05 2.73
N GLY A 10 -0.08 12.03 3.09
CA GLY A 10 -0.78 11.98 4.39
C GLY A 10 -2.00 12.90 4.50
N MET A 11 -2.28 13.77 3.52
CA MET A 11 -3.44 14.66 3.53
C MET A 11 -4.69 13.98 2.98
N LEU A 12 -5.85 14.32 3.53
CA LEU A 12 -7.14 13.93 2.97
C LEU A 12 -7.44 14.81 1.75
N ILE A 13 -7.50 14.20 0.57
CA ILE A 13 -7.74 14.88 -0.69
C ILE A 13 -8.80 14.14 -1.51
N ARG A 14 -9.47 14.87 -2.40
CA ARG A 14 -10.34 14.29 -3.43
C ARG A 14 -9.60 14.27 -4.76
N ILE A 15 -9.63 13.12 -5.42
CA ILE A 15 -9.13 12.96 -6.80
C ILE A 15 -10.24 12.44 -7.68
N THR A 16 -10.30 12.95 -8.89
CA THR A 16 -11.28 12.55 -9.91
C THR A 16 -10.55 11.81 -11.01
N GLY A 17 -11.16 10.75 -11.55
CA GLY A 17 -10.54 9.98 -12.62
C GLY A 17 -11.50 8.97 -13.23
N GLN A 18 -11.14 8.50 -14.42
CA GLN A 18 -11.84 7.40 -15.07
C GLN A 18 -11.17 6.09 -14.70
N VAL A 19 -11.96 5.10 -14.29
CA VAL A 19 -11.47 3.76 -13.97
C VAL A 19 -11.13 3.03 -15.26
N ILE A 20 -9.87 2.62 -15.41
CA ILE A 20 -9.44 1.88 -16.61
C ILE A 20 -9.35 0.38 -16.38
N ARG A 21 -9.05 -0.03 -15.15
CA ARG A 21 -8.89 -1.44 -14.80
C ARG A 21 -9.17 -1.65 -13.32
N THR A 22 -9.99 -2.66 -13.03
CA THR A 22 -10.16 -3.22 -11.69
C THR A 22 -9.36 -4.52 -11.60
N TYR A 23 -8.74 -4.74 -10.45
CA TYR A 23 -8.12 -6.02 -10.11
C TYR A 23 -9.11 -6.83 -9.25
N PRO A 24 -9.00 -8.18 -9.24
CA PRO A 24 -9.84 -9.00 -8.37
C PRO A 24 -9.61 -8.66 -6.90
N VAL A 25 -10.65 -8.90 -6.10
CA VAL A 25 -10.60 -8.74 -4.65
C VAL A 25 -9.73 -9.82 -4.03
N HIS A 26 -8.87 -9.42 -3.10
CA HIS A 26 -8.02 -10.32 -2.33
C HIS A 26 -8.14 -9.98 -0.83
N PRO A 27 -8.07 -10.98 0.07
CA PRO A 27 -8.01 -10.71 1.49
C PRO A 27 -6.64 -10.13 1.87
N GLU A 28 -6.63 -8.98 2.54
CA GLU A 28 -5.46 -8.33 3.12
C GLU A 28 -5.44 -8.55 4.65
N LEU A 29 -4.31 -9.02 5.17
CA LEU A 29 -4.08 -9.11 6.61
C LEU A 29 -3.78 -7.71 7.16
N VAL A 30 -4.64 -7.19 8.06
CA VAL A 30 -4.48 -5.85 8.65
C VAL A 30 -3.94 -5.92 10.07
N SER A 31 -4.39 -6.90 10.85
CA SER A 31 -3.87 -7.17 12.19
C SER A 31 -3.56 -8.65 12.30
N ALA A 32 -2.33 -8.95 12.70
CA ALA A 32 -1.84 -10.31 12.80
C ALA A 32 -1.69 -10.70 14.26
N THR A 33 -2.18 -11.90 14.60
CA THR A 33 -1.91 -12.56 15.87
C THR A 33 -0.85 -13.62 15.64
N PHE A 34 0.27 -13.52 16.34
CA PHE A 34 1.36 -14.47 16.26
C PHE A 34 1.44 -15.35 17.50
N ILE A 35 1.85 -16.60 17.34
CA ILE A 35 2.13 -17.54 18.43
C ILE A 35 3.63 -17.82 18.40
N CYS A 36 4.28 -17.64 19.55
CA CYS A 36 5.69 -17.97 19.70
C CYS A 36 5.87 -19.49 19.63
N SER A 37 6.70 -20.01 18.73
CA SER A 37 6.91 -21.46 18.61
C SER A 37 7.58 -22.07 19.85
N ASP A 38 8.43 -21.29 20.54
CA ASP A 38 9.23 -21.80 21.67
C ASP A 38 8.44 -21.86 22.99
N CYS A 39 7.70 -20.80 23.33
CA CYS A 39 6.96 -20.71 24.60
C CYS A 39 5.44 -20.72 24.44
N GLN A 40 4.92 -20.85 23.22
CA GLN A 40 3.49 -20.86 22.89
C GLN A 40 2.72 -19.60 23.33
N MET A 41 3.44 -18.52 23.67
CA MET A 41 2.83 -17.25 24.04
C MET A 41 2.20 -16.58 22.83
N VAL A 42 0.95 -16.13 22.99
CA VAL A 42 0.20 -15.39 21.98
C VAL A 42 0.59 -13.90 22.01
N CYS A 43 0.92 -13.37 20.85
CA CYS A 43 1.24 -11.98 20.57
C CYS A 43 0.15 -11.41 19.64
N PRO A 44 -0.98 -10.93 20.20
CA PRO A 44 -2.07 -10.37 19.42
C PRO A 44 -1.78 -8.95 18.92
N ASP A 45 -2.57 -8.49 17.96
CA ASP A 45 -2.67 -7.10 17.51
C ASP A 45 -1.38 -6.49 16.95
N ILE A 46 -0.65 -7.27 16.15
CA ILE A 46 0.50 -6.74 15.41
C ILE A 46 0.00 -6.15 14.10
N GLU A 47 0.03 -4.82 14.00
CA GLU A 47 -0.38 -4.09 12.80
C GLU A 47 0.44 -4.49 11.58
N GLN A 48 -0.27 -4.70 10.46
CA GLN A 48 0.31 -5.02 9.17
C GLN A 48 0.08 -3.85 8.22
N GLN A 49 1.10 -3.01 8.04
CA GLN A 49 1.03 -1.83 7.19
C GLN A 49 1.69 -2.12 5.84
N PHE A 50 0.91 -2.66 4.89
CA PHE A 50 1.36 -2.99 3.51
C PHE A 50 2.57 -3.93 3.41
N ARG A 51 2.97 -4.53 4.53
CA ARG A 51 4.09 -5.46 4.64
C ARG A 51 3.80 -6.44 5.78
N PHE A 52 4.13 -7.69 5.52
CA PHE A 52 4.13 -8.73 6.55
C PHE A 52 5.22 -8.44 7.59
N THR A 53 4.80 -8.15 8.82
CA THR A 53 5.65 -7.74 9.93
C THR A 53 5.43 -8.68 11.10
N GLN A 54 6.49 -9.36 11.50
CA GLN A 54 6.52 -10.21 12.69
C GLN A 54 6.94 -9.40 13.93
N PRO A 55 6.58 -9.86 15.15
CA PRO A 55 7.09 -9.28 16.38
C PRO A 55 8.63 -9.30 16.41
N LEU A 56 9.25 -8.22 16.90
CA LEU A 56 10.72 -8.14 17.03
C LEU A 56 11.25 -9.05 18.14
N MET A 57 10.44 -9.31 19.17
CA MET A 57 10.76 -10.15 20.32
C MET A 57 9.47 -10.72 20.91
N CYS A 58 9.56 -11.90 21.53
CA CYS A 58 8.45 -12.49 22.26
C CYS A 58 8.00 -11.58 23.41
N ARG A 59 6.68 -11.53 23.66
CA ARG A 59 6.12 -10.79 24.81
C ARG A 59 6.47 -11.41 26.16
N ASN A 60 6.79 -12.69 26.20
CA ASN A 60 7.19 -13.37 27.44
C ASN A 60 8.63 -12.97 27.81
N PRO A 61 8.89 -12.34 28.98
CA PRO A 61 10.23 -11.89 29.36
C PRO A 61 11.23 -13.04 29.58
N VAL A 62 10.75 -14.25 29.83
CA VAL A 62 11.59 -15.46 29.99
C VAL A 62 12.01 -16.02 28.62
N CYS A 63 11.25 -15.72 27.57
CA CYS A 63 11.51 -16.21 26.22
C CYS A 63 12.24 -15.15 25.39
N ASN A 64 13.48 -15.43 24.99
CA ASN A 64 14.26 -14.52 24.14
C ASN A 64 14.12 -14.83 22.64
N ASN A 65 12.99 -15.41 22.22
CA ASN A 65 12.74 -15.69 20.82
C ASN A 65 12.49 -14.40 20.02
N ARG A 66 13.10 -14.32 18.83
CA ARG A 66 13.02 -13.17 17.91
C ARG A 66 12.72 -13.55 16.46
N VAL A 67 12.57 -14.85 16.18
CA VAL A 67 12.51 -15.35 14.79
C VAL A 67 11.35 -16.32 14.61
N HIS A 68 11.13 -17.22 15.57
CA HIS A 68 10.20 -18.33 15.42
C HIS A 68 8.78 -17.94 15.86
N PHE A 69 8.06 -17.27 14.98
CA PHE A 69 6.65 -16.92 15.18
C PHE A 69 5.78 -17.59 14.12
N ALA A 70 4.75 -18.30 14.57
CA ALA A 70 3.69 -18.84 13.72
C ALA A 70 2.54 -17.83 13.65
N LEU A 71 1.97 -17.60 12.46
CA LEU A 71 0.77 -16.78 12.31
C LEU A 71 -0.46 -17.61 12.67
N ASP A 72 -1.30 -17.09 13.57
CA ASP A 72 -2.62 -17.66 13.84
C ASP A 72 -3.66 -16.99 12.94
N LEU A 73 -4.06 -17.70 11.88
CA LEU A 73 -5.05 -17.21 10.92
C LEU A 73 -6.43 -16.99 11.55
N THR A 74 -6.79 -17.75 12.59
CA THR A 74 -8.14 -17.71 13.18
C THR A 74 -8.35 -16.46 14.03
N ARG A 75 -7.29 -16.03 14.71
CA ARG A 75 -7.28 -14.84 15.59
C ARG A 75 -6.74 -13.59 14.91
N SER A 76 -6.40 -13.67 13.64
CA SER A 76 -5.94 -12.54 12.84
C SER A 76 -7.13 -11.85 12.15
N ARG A 77 -7.00 -10.55 11.91
CA ARG A 77 -8.01 -9.75 11.23
C ARG A 77 -7.63 -9.52 9.77
N PHE A 78 -8.52 -9.96 8.89
CA PHE A 78 -8.43 -9.74 7.45
C PHE A 78 -9.48 -8.73 7.02
N VAL A 79 -9.19 -8.01 5.94
CA VAL A 79 -10.12 -7.12 5.26
C VAL A 79 -10.08 -7.37 3.76
N ASP A 80 -11.16 -7.04 3.06
CA ASP A 80 -11.15 -7.06 1.61
C ASP A 80 -10.29 -5.92 1.08
N PHE A 81 -9.39 -6.26 0.16
CA PHE A 81 -8.51 -5.34 -0.54
C PHE A 81 -8.77 -5.44 -2.03
N GLN A 82 -8.86 -4.29 -2.68
CA GLN A 82 -8.94 -4.19 -4.12
C GLN A 82 -8.03 -3.09 -4.64
N LYS A 83 -7.29 -3.42 -5.69
CA LYS A 83 -6.52 -2.45 -6.47
C LYS A 83 -7.34 -2.00 -7.68
N VAL A 84 -7.37 -0.71 -7.94
CA VAL A 84 -8.01 -0.11 -9.11
C VAL A 84 -7.04 0.86 -9.76
N ARG A 85 -6.94 0.83 -11.08
CA ARG A 85 -6.15 1.81 -11.82
C ARG A 85 -7.09 2.84 -12.43
N ILE A 86 -6.79 4.12 -12.18
CA ILE A 86 -7.51 5.24 -12.75
C ILE A 86 -6.61 6.04 -13.69
N GLN A 87 -7.24 6.76 -14.60
CA GLN A 87 -6.62 7.65 -15.56
C GLN A 87 -7.18 9.07 -15.41
N GLU A 88 -6.36 10.06 -15.75
CA GLU A 88 -6.80 11.47 -15.84
C GLU A 88 -8.00 11.61 -16.79
N SER A 89 -8.96 12.46 -16.41
CA SER A 89 -10.09 12.78 -17.29
C SER A 89 -9.59 13.51 -18.54
N GLN A 90 -10.15 13.16 -19.71
CA GLN A 90 -9.89 13.86 -20.98
C GLN A 90 -10.15 15.36 -20.91
N SER A 91 -11.09 15.78 -20.06
CA SER A 91 -11.40 17.21 -19.86
C SER A 91 -10.27 18.02 -19.21
N GLU A 92 -9.38 17.38 -18.45
CA GLU A 92 -8.27 18.04 -17.75
C GLU A 92 -6.92 17.92 -18.48
N LEU A 93 -6.92 17.27 -19.65
CA LEU A 93 -5.70 16.93 -20.38
C LEU A 93 -5.21 18.11 -21.24
N PRO A 94 -3.98 18.61 -21.03
CA PRO A 94 -3.41 19.61 -21.92
C PRO A 94 -3.06 18.99 -23.26
N HIS A 95 -3.24 19.75 -24.34
CA HIS A 95 -2.91 19.34 -25.71
C HIS A 95 -1.48 18.78 -25.80
N GLY A 96 -1.34 17.63 -26.47
CA GLY A 96 -0.05 16.98 -26.71
C GLY A 96 0.54 16.18 -25.54
N ASN A 97 -0.15 16.09 -24.40
CA ASN A 97 0.32 15.29 -23.26
C ASN A 97 -0.32 13.91 -23.17
N ILE A 98 0.47 12.93 -22.71
CA ILE A 98 -0.03 11.59 -22.39
C ILE A 98 -0.80 11.65 -21.05
N PRO A 99 -1.98 11.01 -20.95
CA PRO A 99 -2.71 10.88 -19.69
C PRO A 99 -1.90 10.14 -18.63
N ARG A 100 -1.88 10.69 -17.41
CA ARG A 100 -1.26 10.01 -16.27
C ARG A 100 -2.23 8.99 -15.69
N CYS A 101 -1.69 7.88 -15.19
CA CYS A 101 -2.44 6.87 -14.46
C CYS A 101 -1.97 6.83 -13.00
N LEU A 102 -2.87 6.47 -12.10
CA LEU A 102 -2.57 6.29 -10.68
C LEU A 102 -3.23 5.00 -10.18
N ASP A 103 -2.54 4.30 -9.29
CA ASP A 103 -3.06 3.13 -8.61
C ASP A 103 -3.78 3.56 -7.33
N ILE A 104 -5.04 3.14 -7.22
CA ILE A 104 -5.94 3.36 -6.10
C ILE A 104 -6.09 2.04 -5.35
N ILE A 105 -6.02 2.13 -4.02
CA ILE A 105 -6.23 1.04 -3.10
C ILE A 105 -7.54 1.29 -2.37
N MET A 106 -8.42 0.31 -2.41
CA MET A 106 -9.72 0.33 -1.75
C MET A 106 -9.77 -0.80 -0.73
N ARG A 107 -10.40 -0.55 0.42
CA ARG A 107 -10.56 -1.50 1.53
C ARG A 107 -12.02 -1.56 1.99
N ASN A 108 -12.41 -2.68 2.59
CA ASN A 108 -13.73 -2.89 3.18
C ASN A 108 -14.87 -2.56 2.19
N GLU A 109 -15.87 -1.79 2.63
CA GLU A 109 -17.05 -1.42 1.88
C GLU A 109 -16.78 -0.70 0.55
N CYS A 110 -15.61 -0.07 0.38
CA CYS A 110 -15.26 0.62 -0.88
C CYS A 110 -14.93 -0.35 -2.03
N VAL A 111 -14.71 -1.62 -1.72
CA VAL A 111 -14.41 -2.68 -2.69
C VAL A 111 -15.63 -2.95 -3.58
N GLU A 112 -15.40 -3.29 -4.85
CA GLU A 112 -16.41 -3.56 -5.91
C GLU A 112 -17.35 -2.39 -6.25
N GLN A 113 -17.16 -1.20 -5.66
CA GLN A 113 -17.98 -0.03 -6.00
C GLN A 113 -17.61 0.61 -7.35
N ALA A 114 -16.35 0.49 -7.78
CA ALA A 114 -15.84 1.09 -9.00
C ALA A 114 -15.85 0.08 -10.15
N LYS A 115 -16.42 0.41 -11.32
CA LYS A 115 -16.34 -0.44 -12.52
C LYS A 115 -15.49 0.19 -13.61
N PRO A 116 -14.84 -0.62 -14.47
CA PRO A 116 -14.13 -0.09 -15.63
C PRO A 116 -15.04 0.78 -16.52
N GLY A 117 -14.55 1.96 -16.89
CA GLY A 117 -15.29 2.96 -17.66
C GLY A 117 -15.92 4.07 -16.81
N ASP A 118 -16.17 3.82 -15.52
CA ASP A 118 -16.82 4.79 -14.66
C ASP A 118 -15.91 5.99 -14.36
N ARG A 119 -16.52 7.16 -14.25
CA ARG A 119 -15.87 8.36 -13.72
C ARG A 119 -16.25 8.49 -12.24
N CYS A 120 -15.28 8.41 -11.36
CA CYS A 120 -15.51 8.45 -9.92
C CYS A 120 -14.62 9.50 -9.24
N ASP A 121 -15.15 10.04 -8.16
CA ASP A 121 -14.45 10.85 -7.19
C ASP A 121 -13.99 9.93 -6.04
N PHE A 122 -12.68 9.83 -5.87
CA PHE A 122 -12.06 9.08 -4.79
C PHE A 122 -11.61 10.06 -3.70
N ILE A 123 -12.02 9.79 -2.47
CA ILE A 123 -11.63 10.57 -1.30
C ILE A 123 -10.73 9.68 -0.44
N GLY A 124 -9.60 10.24 -0.01
CA GLY A 124 -8.61 9.46 0.71
C GLY A 124 -7.27 10.15 0.80
N THR A 125 -6.22 9.36 0.97
CA THR A 125 -4.89 9.85 1.29
C THR A 125 -3.86 9.37 0.29
N LEU A 126 -2.96 10.26 -0.13
CA LEU A 126 -1.80 9.90 -0.92
C LEU A 126 -0.76 9.21 -0.04
N ILE A 127 -0.40 7.99 -0.40
CA ILE A 127 0.54 7.13 0.33
C ILE A 127 1.71 6.72 -0.56
N VAL A 128 2.76 6.23 0.10
CA VAL A 128 3.96 5.74 -0.54
C VAL A 128 4.12 4.27 -0.21
N LEU A 129 4.25 3.43 -1.24
CA LEU A 129 4.43 2.00 -1.08
C LEU A 129 5.86 1.58 -1.44
N PRO A 130 6.56 0.83 -0.57
CA PRO A 130 7.87 0.30 -0.88
C PRO A 130 7.77 -0.82 -1.92
N ASP A 131 8.61 -0.77 -2.95
CA ASP A 131 8.77 -1.85 -3.91
C ASP A 131 9.85 -2.84 -3.41
N VAL A 132 9.40 -3.76 -2.55
CA VAL A 132 10.26 -4.79 -1.94
C VAL A 132 10.77 -5.80 -2.98
N SER A 133 10.14 -5.90 -4.17
CA SER A 133 10.56 -6.86 -5.21
C SER A 133 11.96 -6.55 -5.73
N GLN A 134 12.33 -5.27 -5.79
CA GLN A 134 13.64 -4.80 -6.26
C GLN A 134 14.78 -5.13 -5.29
N LEU A 135 14.47 -5.36 -4.01
CA LEU A 135 15.46 -5.80 -3.03
C LEU A 135 15.95 -7.23 -3.29
N SER A 136 15.14 -8.06 -3.96
CA SER A 136 15.43 -9.46 -4.24
C SER A 136 16.18 -9.68 -5.56
N MET A 137 16.33 -8.64 -6.39
CA MET A 137 17.05 -8.74 -7.67
C MET A 137 18.56 -8.92 -7.44
N PRO A 138 19.19 -9.94 -8.05
CA PRO A 138 20.64 -10.06 -8.08
C PRO A 138 21.23 -8.91 -8.92
N GLY A 139 22.10 -8.08 -8.34
CA GLY A 139 22.85 -7.05 -9.08
C GLY A 139 22.68 -5.60 -8.59
N VAL A 140 21.64 -5.30 -7.79
CA VAL A 140 21.51 -3.99 -7.14
C VAL A 140 22.47 -3.94 -5.95
N ARG A 141 23.44 -3.02 -6.00
CA ARG A 141 24.50 -2.90 -4.99
C ARG A 141 23.90 -2.65 -3.62
N ALA A 142 24.31 -3.46 -2.64
CA ALA A 142 24.12 -3.14 -1.24
C ALA A 142 25.17 -2.10 -0.84
N GLU A 143 24.74 -0.94 -0.35
CA GLU A 143 25.57 -0.04 0.41
C GLU A 143 26.06 -0.73 1.69
N SER A 144 27.31 -0.45 2.03
CA SER A 144 27.96 -1.01 3.21
C SER A 144 27.48 -0.25 4.44
N ALA A 145 26.67 -0.86 5.31
CA ALA A 145 26.47 -0.32 6.65
C ALA A 145 27.85 -0.18 7.34
N GLN A 146 28.10 0.95 7.99
CA GLN A 146 29.31 1.18 8.77
C GLN A 146 29.60 0.00 9.70
N ARG A 147 30.79 -0.58 9.57
CA ARG A 147 31.32 -1.62 10.45
C ARG A 147 31.32 -1.10 11.89
N THR A 148 30.46 -1.64 12.75
CA THR A 148 30.76 -1.68 14.18
C THR A 148 31.83 -2.75 14.39
N GLN A 149 33.03 -2.31 14.76
CA GLN A 149 34.12 -3.19 15.13
C GLN A 149 33.74 -4.04 16.34
N GLY A 150 33.92 -5.36 16.22
CA GLY A 150 34.01 -6.27 17.36
C GLY A 150 33.06 -7.46 17.30
N SER A 151 33.51 -8.58 16.73
CA SER A 151 33.60 -9.87 17.44
C SER A 151 33.89 -10.99 16.45
N ASP A 152 34.83 -11.84 16.85
CA ASP A 152 35.48 -12.88 16.08
C ASP A 152 34.58 -13.99 15.51
N ASP A 153 35.13 -14.52 14.43
CA ASP A 153 34.85 -15.70 13.63
C ASP A 153 34.44 -16.97 14.41
N LYS A 154 33.44 -17.68 13.88
CA LYS A 154 33.40 -19.15 13.82
C LYS A 154 32.43 -19.60 12.74
N GLY A 155 33.00 -20.16 11.69
CA GLY A 155 32.33 -20.70 10.52
C GLY A 155 31.17 -21.66 10.85
N PHE A 156 30.06 -21.43 10.18
CA PHE A 156 29.00 -22.41 9.99
C PHE A 156 28.59 -22.35 8.52
N ASN A 157 28.66 -23.50 7.85
CA ASN A 157 28.18 -23.70 6.49
C ASN A 157 26.74 -23.17 6.36
N ALA A 158 26.57 -22.07 5.63
CA ALA A 158 25.31 -21.37 5.48
C ALA A 158 24.58 -21.87 4.23
N GLU A 159 24.14 -23.12 4.27
CA GLU A 159 23.10 -23.61 3.36
C GLU A 159 21.75 -23.14 3.92
N GLY A 160 21.33 -21.96 3.50
CA GLY A 160 20.05 -21.38 3.89
C GLY A 160 19.96 -19.90 3.54
N VAL A 161 18.93 -19.53 2.78
CA VAL A 161 18.59 -18.12 2.49
C VAL A 161 18.14 -17.47 3.80
N ARG A 162 19.07 -16.85 4.54
CA ARG A 162 18.76 -16.03 5.73
C ARG A 162 18.12 -14.73 5.26
N GLY A 163 16.80 -14.73 5.19
CA GLY A 163 15.94 -13.65 4.71
C GLY A 163 16.32 -12.26 5.22
N LEU A 164 16.22 -11.29 4.30
CA LEU A 164 16.31 -9.82 4.41
C LEU A 164 17.49 -9.19 5.21
N LYS A 165 17.91 -9.71 6.36
CA LYS A 165 19.09 -9.23 7.11
C LYS A 165 20.40 -9.45 6.37
N ALA A 166 20.47 -10.48 5.51
CA ALA A 166 21.65 -10.75 4.68
C ALA A 166 21.78 -9.84 3.45
N LEU A 167 20.77 -9.00 3.15
CA LEU A 167 20.76 -8.18 1.93
C LEU A 167 21.62 -6.91 2.01
N GLY A 168 22.16 -6.56 3.18
CA GLY A 168 22.87 -5.30 3.41
C GLY A 168 21.94 -4.08 3.39
N VAL A 169 22.50 -2.87 3.41
CA VAL A 169 21.72 -1.65 3.17
C VAL A 169 21.52 -1.56 1.66
N ARG A 170 20.30 -1.61 1.15
CA ARG A 170 20.02 -1.45 -0.28
C ARG A 170 19.05 -0.30 -0.45
N ASP A 171 19.15 0.38 -1.59
CA ASP A 171 18.19 1.41 -1.96
C ASP A 171 16.79 0.80 -2.07
N LEU A 172 15.88 1.33 -1.24
CA LEU A 172 14.48 0.98 -1.27
C LEU A 172 13.77 1.95 -2.21
N THR A 173 13.28 1.43 -3.33
CA THR A 173 12.48 2.22 -4.25
C THR A 173 11.04 2.28 -3.77
N TYR A 174 10.41 3.41 -4.05
CA TYR A 174 9.05 3.71 -3.61
C TYR A 174 8.22 4.16 -4.80
N HIS A 175 6.95 3.79 -4.80
CA HIS A 175 5.98 4.31 -5.76
C HIS A 175 4.79 4.94 -5.03
N LEU A 176 4.18 5.94 -5.66
CA LEU A 176 3.00 6.61 -5.13
C LEU A 176 1.75 5.78 -5.42
N ALA A 177 0.91 5.64 -4.41
CA ALA A 177 -0.42 5.07 -4.51
C ALA A 177 -1.41 5.93 -3.73
N PHE A 178 -2.70 5.76 -4.00
CA PHE A 178 -3.74 6.48 -3.28
C PHE A 178 -4.61 5.51 -2.50
N LEU A 179 -4.71 5.69 -1.18
CA LEU A 179 -5.59 4.91 -0.33
C LEU A 179 -6.94 5.62 -0.25
N ALA A 180 -7.95 5.08 -0.93
CA ALA A 180 -9.30 5.61 -0.88
C ALA A 180 -10.04 5.09 0.36
N CYS A 181 -10.65 6.01 1.11
CA CYS A 181 -11.55 5.69 2.22
C CYS A 181 -13.03 5.84 1.83
N HIS A 182 -13.32 6.53 0.72
CA HIS A 182 -14.65 6.69 0.17
C HIS A 182 -14.60 6.86 -1.34
N ILE A 183 -15.62 6.40 -2.03
CA ILE A 183 -15.80 6.58 -3.48
C ILE A 183 -17.21 7.07 -3.76
N THR A 184 -17.32 8.02 -4.69
CA THR A 184 -18.60 8.53 -5.17
C THR A 184 -18.58 8.54 -6.69
N PRO A 185 -19.66 8.12 -7.39
CA PRO A 185 -19.80 8.38 -8.81
C PRO A 185 -19.70 9.88 -9.07
N ALA A 186 -18.87 10.30 -10.02
CA ALA A 186 -18.75 11.71 -10.37
C ALA A 186 -19.97 12.08 -11.22
N GLU A 187 -20.93 12.81 -10.64
CA GLU A 187 -22.03 13.37 -11.40
C GLU A 187 -21.46 14.27 -12.51
N GLN A 188 -21.92 14.06 -13.75
CA GLN A 188 -21.72 15.05 -14.80
C GLN A 188 -22.56 16.27 -14.40
N THR A 189 -21.97 17.20 -13.64
CA THR A 189 -22.54 18.54 -13.52
C THR A 189 -22.55 19.14 -14.92
N ASN A 190 -23.67 18.95 -15.63
CA ASN A 190 -24.04 19.72 -16.81
C ASN A 190 -24.31 21.14 -16.33
N VAL A 191 -23.25 21.93 -16.17
CA VAL A 191 -23.33 23.36 -15.82
C VAL A 191 -24.16 24.14 -16.86
N GLU A 192 -24.38 23.58 -18.06
CA GLU A 192 -25.23 24.14 -19.11
C GLU A 192 -26.74 24.12 -18.79
N THR A 193 -27.23 23.24 -17.90
CA THR A 193 -28.68 23.17 -17.59
C THR A 193 -29.12 24.23 -16.56
N LEU A 194 -28.19 24.74 -15.74
CA LEU A 194 -28.49 25.81 -14.78
C LEU A 194 -28.43 27.21 -15.41
N LEU A 195 -27.60 27.43 -16.43
CA LEU A 195 -27.55 28.72 -17.15
C LEU A 195 -28.69 28.90 -18.17
N SER A 196 -29.24 27.80 -18.69
CA SER A 196 -30.39 27.82 -19.62
C SER A 196 -31.74 27.99 -18.92
N SER A 197 -31.82 27.74 -17.61
CA SER A 197 -33.03 27.97 -16.81
C SER A 197 -33.18 29.42 -16.34
N ASP A 198 -32.08 30.17 -16.19
CA ASP A 198 -32.13 31.61 -15.91
C ASP A 198 -32.40 32.48 -17.16
N SER A 199 -32.04 31.99 -18.36
CA SER A 199 -32.25 32.74 -19.62
C SER A 199 -33.69 32.68 -20.16
N LYS A 200 -34.56 31.82 -19.61
CA LYS A 200 -35.99 31.72 -19.98
C LYS A 200 -36.93 32.51 -19.05
N LYS A 201 -36.38 33.30 -18.12
CA LYS A 201 -37.14 34.05 -17.10
C LYS A 201 -37.06 35.57 -17.22
N LYS A 202 -36.69 36.10 -18.40
CA LYS A 202 -36.78 37.53 -18.71
C LYS A 202 -37.43 37.77 -20.06
#